data_AF-A0A924A9N3-F1
#
_entry.id   AF-A0A924A9N3-F1
#
_cell.length_a   1.000
_cell.length_b   1.000
_cell.length_c   1.000
_cell.angle_alpha   90.00
_cell.angle_beta   90.00
_cell.angle_gamma   90.00
#
_symmetry.space_group_name_H-M   'P 1'
#
loop_
_entity.id
_entity.type
_entity.pdbx_description
1 polymer ?
#
loop_
_entity_poly.entity_id
_entity_poly.type
_entity_poly.pdbx_seq_one_letter_code
_entity_poly.pdbx_strand_id
1 'polypeptide(L)'
;MLIKLFGIELSLQTALCVVGIIFLVQTVLPAFLVSDLIIRGSVPLGIISSITGNSSVIYMAPGYVLYFANLVIPALAGAFIIIASRYKVK
;
A
#
# COMPACT_ATOMS: atom_id res chain seq x y z
N MET A 1 -5.24 11.12 3.28
CA MET A 1 -6.06 11.00 4.52
C MET A 1 -5.65 9.81 5.38
N LEU A 2 -5.40 8.62 4.82
CA LEU A 2 -4.98 7.44 5.60
C LEU A 2 -3.72 7.65 6.46
N ILE A 3 -2.75 8.43 5.96
CA ILE A 3 -1.53 8.81 6.70
C ILE A 3 -1.84 9.48 8.05
N LYS A 4 -2.88 10.34 8.11
CA LYS A 4 -3.29 11.00 9.36
C LYS A 4 -3.95 10.03 10.36
N LEU A 5 -4.64 8.98 9.87
CA LEU A 5 -5.22 7.94 10.74
C LEU A 5 -4.15 7.15 11.49
N PHE A 6 -2.94 7.06 10.93
CA PHE A 6 -1.78 6.42 11.57
C PHE A 6 -1.00 7.36 12.50
N GLY A 7 -1.56 8.52 12.87
CA GLY A 7 -0.91 9.48 13.77
C GLY A 7 0.29 10.21 13.15
N ILE A 8 0.42 10.19 11.81
CA ILE A 8 1.51 10.86 11.10
C ILE A 8 1.13 12.33 10.92
N GLU A 9 1.80 13.20 11.67
CA GLU A 9 1.57 14.65 11.66
C GLU A 9 2.16 15.31 10.40
N LEU A 10 1.44 15.17 9.28
CA LEU A 10 1.73 15.88 8.04
C LEU A 10 0.61 16.87 7.71
N SER A 11 1.00 18.04 7.20
CA SER A 11 0.05 19.00 6.61
C SER A 11 -0.75 18.30 5.49
N LEU A 12 -1.99 18.71 5.26
CA LEU A 12 -2.84 18.05 4.26
C LEU A 12 -2.25 18.17 2.85
N GLN A 13 -1.66 19.33 2.54
CA GLN A 13 -0.99 19.60 1.27
C GLN A 13 0.24 18.69 1.09
N THR A 14 1.10 18.62 2.11
CA THR A 14 2.27 17.72 2.08
C THR A 14 1.85 16.26 1.95
N ALA A 15 0.82 15.84 2.68
CA ALA A 15 0.32 14.47 2.62
C ALA A 15 -0.20 14.09 1.23
N LEU A 16 -0.87 15.01 0.51
CA LEU A 16 -1.32 14.78 -0.87
C LEU A 16 -0.14 14.61 -1.82
N CYS A 17 0.87 15.48 -1.74
CA CYS A 17 2.09 15.37 -2.55
C CYS A 17 2.84 14.06 -2.27
N VAL A 18 3.02 13.71 -0.99
CA VAL A 18 3.72 12.50 -0.56
C VAL A 18 3.05 11.24 -1.09
N VAL A 19 1.72 11.17 -1.01
CA VAL A 19 0.95 10.05 -1.60
C VAL A 19 1.22 9.95 -3.10
N GLY A 20 1.18 11.07 -3.83
CA GLY A 20 1.49 11.09 -5.26
C GLY A 20 2.90 10.57 -5.58
N ILE A 21 3.91 11.00 -4.82
CA ILE A 21 5.30 10.55 -5.00
C ILE A 21 5.43 9.05 -4.69
N ILE A 22 4.81 8.55 -3.61
CA ILE A 22 4.82 7.12 -3.26
C ILE A 22 4.27 6.29 -4.42
N PHE A 23 3.10 6.65 -4.96
CA PHE A 23 2.50 5.91 -6.08
C PHE A 23 3.30 6.05 -7.38
N LEU A 24 3.90 7.21 -7.63
CA LEU A 24 4.79 7.42 -8.78
C LEU A 24 6.00 6.49 -8.72
N VAL A 25 6.69 6.43 -7.58
CA VAL A 25 7.86 5.56 -7.37
C VAL A 25 7.46 4.08 -7.49
N GLN A 26 6.33 3.69 -6.88
CA GLN A 26 5.83 2.32 -6.96
C GLN A 26 5.45 1.89 -8.38
N THR A 27 5.09 2.83 -9.26
CA THR A 27 4.76 2.53 -10.66
C THR A 27 6.00 2.18 -11.49
N VAL A 28 7.15 2.76 -11.15
CA VAL A 28 8.43 2.53 -11.87
C VAL A 28 9.11 1.25 -11.42
N LEU A 29 8.92 0.84 -10.18
CA LEU A 29 9.57 -0.35 -9.62
C LEU A 29 8.91 -1.63 -10.16
N PRO A 30 9.68 -2.56 -10.76
CA PRO A 30 9.13 -3.81 -11.26
C PRO A 30 8.64 -4.69 -10.10
N ALA A 31 7.37 -5.08 -10.16
CA ALA A 31 6.75 -5.94 -9.16
C ALA A 31 7.03 -7.43 -9.44
N PHE A 32 7.79 -8.08 -8.57
CA PHE A 32 7.82 -9.54 -8.44
C PHE A 32 7.05 -9.93 -7.17
N LEU A 33 6.38 -11.09 -7.15
CA LEU A 33 5.41 -11.47 -6.09
C LEU A 33 5.85 -11.16 -4.64
N VAL A 34 7.09 -11.50 -4.27
CA VAL A 34 7.64 -11.23 -2.92
C VAL A 34 8.20 -9.81 -2.79
N SER A 35 8.78 -9.26 -3.86
CA SER A 35 9.34 -7.90 -3.83
C SER A 35 8.25 -6.83 -3.75
N ASP A 36 7.05 -7.09 -4.29
CA ASP A 36 5.94 -6.13 -4.28
C ASP A 36 5.50 -5.78 -2.84
N LEU A 37 5.42 -6.77 -1.95
CA LEU A 37 5.12 -6.54 -0.53
C LEU A 37 6.20 -5.73 0.18
N ILE A 38 7.48 -5.99 -0.14
CA ILE A 38 8.60 -5.26 0.45
C ILE A 38 8.59 -3.81 -0.03
N ILE A 39 8.42 -3.59 -1.34
CA ILE A 39 8.36 -2.27 -1.98
C ILE A 39 7.21 -1.43 -1.41
N ARG A 40 6.05 -2.05 -1.17
CA ARG A 40 4.87 -1.34 -0.65
C ARG A 40 4.99 -0.88 0.79
N GLY A 41 5.84 -1.53 1.60
CA GLY A 41 6.21 -1.04 2.92
C GLY A 41 7.39 -0.07 2.91
N SER A 42 8.42 -0.37 2.10
CA SER A 42 9.69 0.36 2.12
C SER A 42 9.60 1.74 1.47
N VAL A 43 8.82 1.90 0.40
CA VAL A 43 8.71 3.19 -0.31
C VAL A 43 8.03 4.26 0.57
N PRO A 44 6.87 4.00 1.20
CA PRO A 44 6.28 4.95 2.15
C PRO A 44 7.21 5.27 3.33
N LEU A 45 7.87 4.25 3.89
CA LEU A 45 8.83 4.44 4.98
C LEU A 45 9.97 5.36 4.55
N GLY A 46 10.61 5.10 3.42
CA GLY A 46 11.74 5.90 2.94
C GLY A 46 11.35 7.35 2.67
N ILE A 47 10.24 7.58 1.98
CA ILE A 47 9.78 8.94 1.63
C ILE A 47 9.33 9.71 2.88
N ILE A 48 8.50 9.11 3.73
CA ILE A 48 7.99 9.80 4.93
C ILE A 48 9.12 10.06 5.93
N SER A 49 10.02 9.10 6.14
CA SER A 49 11.16 9.28 7.06
C SER A 49 12.11 10.37 6.57
N SER A 50 12.28 10.52 5.25
CA SER A 50 13.09 11.59 4.67
C SER A 50 12.50 12.99 4.91
N ILE A 51 11.17 13.07 5.07
CA ILE A 51 10.46 14.34 5.27
C ILE A 51 10.34 14.68 6.76
N THR A 52 10.07 13.69 7.60
CA THR A 52 9.87 13.90 9.04
C THR A 52 11.17 13.87 9.84
N GLY A 53 12.28 13.40 9.24
CA GLY A 53 13.56 13.24 9.94
C GLY A 53 13.56 12.13 11.00
N ASN A 54 12.50 11.31 11.05
CA ASN A 54 12.34 10.21 11.99
C ASN A 54 12.04 8.93 11.21
N SER A 55 12.62 7.80 11.62
CA SER A 55 12.38 6.51 10.99
C SER A 55 11.48 5.66 11.88
N SER A 56 10.16 5.81 11.72
CA SER A 56 9.18 5.01 12.46
C SER A 56 8.54 3.94 11.58
N VAL A 57 8.48 2.71 12.09
CA VAL A 57 7.87 1.55 11.41
C VAL A 57 6.40 1.82 11.06
N ILE A 58 5.72 2.70 11.81
CA ILE A 58 4.33 3.07 11.55
C ILE A 58 4.11 3.67 10.16
N TYR A 59 5.15 4.25 9.56
CA TYR A 59 5.09 4.84 8.22
C TYR A 59 4.93 3.81 7.09
N MET A 60 5.17 2.52 7.37
CA MET A 60 4.89 1.43 6.44
C MET A 60 3.38 1.11 6.36
N ALA A 61 2.65 1.33 7.45
CA ALA A 61 1.27 0.88 7.61
C ALA A 61 0.29 1.41 6.54
N PRO A 62 0.36 2.69 6.10
CA PRO A 62 -0.53 3.19 5.05
C PRO A 62 -0.38 2.44 3.72
N GLY A 63 0.84 2.05 3.35
CA GLY A 63 1.11 1.32 2.11
C GLY A 63 0.51 -0.07 2.12
N TYR A 64 0.65 -0.79 3.24
CA TYR A 64 0.05 -2.11 3.41
C TYR A 64 -1.47 -2.06 3.43
N VAL A 65 -2.09 -1.14 4.18
CA VAL A 65 -3.55 -1.06 4.24
C VAL A 65 -4.15 -0.78 2.86
N LEU A 66 -3.55 0.13 2.09
CA LEU A 66 -4.00 0.38 0.71
C LEU A 66 -3.83 -0.83 -0.19
N TYR A 67 -2.72 -1.57 -0.05
CA TYR A 67 -2.50 -2.81 -0.80
C TYR A 67 -3.55 -3.88 -0.51
N PHE A 68 -3.82 -4.12 0.78
CA PHE A 68 -4.83 -5.09 1.19
C PHE A 68 -6.22 -4.70 0.69
N ALA A 69 -6.58 -3.41 0.84
CA ALA A 69 -7.85 -2.88 0.40
C ALA A 69 -8.04 -2.95 -1.13
N ASN A 70 -7.02 -2.56 -1.90
CA ASN A 70 -7.15 -2.40 -3.35
C ASN A 70 -6.83 -3.66 -4.16
N LEU A 71 -6.04 -4.59 -3.61
CA LEU A 71 -5.53 -5.74 -4.39
C LEU A 71 -5.83 -7.08 -3.71
N VAL A 72 -5.50 -7.24 -2.43
CA VAL A 72 -5.67 -8.54 -1.75
C VAL A 72 -7.13 -8.92 -1.61
N ILE A 73 -7.98 -8.01 -1.12
CA ILE A 73 -9.41 -8.28 -0.94
C ILE A 73 -10.09 -8.62 -2.28
N PRO A 74 -9.92 -7.83 -3.37
CA PRO A 74 -10.47 -8.19 -4.67
C PRO A 74 -9.94 -9.51 -5.23
N ALA A 75 -8.65 -9.80 -5.08
CA ALA A 75 -8.06 -11.04 -5.55
C ALA A 75 -8.63 -12.26 -4.82
N LEU A 76 -8.78 -12.18 -3.50
CA LEU A 76 -9.39 -13.24 -2.69
C LEU A 76 -10.87 -13.43 -3.04
N ALA A 77 -11.63 -12.34 -3.21
CA ALA A 77 -13.02 -12.41 -3.64
C ALA A 77 -13.14 -13.07 -5.03
N GLY A 78 -12.29 -12.68 -5.99
CA GLY A 78 -12.25 -13.28 -7.33
C GLY A 78 -11.90 -14.78 -7.28
N ALA A 79 -10.88 -15.16 -6.51
CA ALA A 79 -10.50 -16.56 -6.33
C ALA A 79 -11.64 -17.38 -5.72
N PHE A 80 -12.32 -16.85 -4.70
CA PHE A 80 -13.48 -17.50 -4.08
C PHE A 80 -14.63 -17.70 -5.08
N ILE A 81 -14.96 -16.67 -5.87
CA ILE A 81 -16.01 -16.75 -6.91
C ILE A 81 -15.67 -17.81 -7.97
N ILE A 82 -14.41 -17.89 -8.41
CA ILE A 82 -13.97 -18.87 -9.40
C ILE A 82 -14.07 -20.29 -8.83
N ILE A 83 -13.61 -20.52 -7.59
CA ILE A 83 -13.68 -21.83 -6.95
C ILE A 83 -15.15 -22.23 -6.73
N ALA A 84 -15.98 -21.32 -6.23
CA ALA A 84 -17.39 -21.56 -5.99
C ALA A 84 -18.17 -21.85 -7.29
N SER A 85 -17.86 -21.15 -8.38
CA SER A 85 -18.49 -21.40 -9.68
C SER A 85 -18.08 -22.75 -10.28
N ARG A 86 -16.83 -23.19 -10.12
CA ARG A 86 -16.40 -24.54 -10.55
C ARG A 86 -17.07 -25.66 -9.77
N TYR A 87 -17.42 -25.45 -8.50
CA TYR A 87 -18.17 -26.43 -7.70
C TYR A 87 -19.64 -26.57 -8.12
N LYS A 88 -20.26 -25.51 -8.69
CA LYS A 88 -21.66 -25.54 -9.18
C LYS A 88 -21.85 -26.18 -10.57
N VAL A 89 -20.78 -26.38 -11.33
CA VAL A 89 -20.81 -26.94 -12.69
C VAL A 89 -20.66 -28.47 -12.70
N LYS A 90 -20.49 -29.10 -11.53
CA LYS A 90 -20.68 -30.54 -11.33
C LYS A 90 -22.03 -30.81 -10.69
#